data_AF-A0A258F2A2-F1
#
_entry.id   AF-A0A258F2A2-F1
#
_cell.length_a   1.000
_cell.length_b   1.000
_cell.length_c   1.000
_cell.angle_alpha   90.00
_cell.angle_beta   90.00
_cell.angle_gamma   90.00
#
_symmetry.space_group_name_H-M   'P 1'
#
loop_
_entity.id
_entity.type
_entity.pdbx_description
1 polymer ?
#
loop_
_entity_poly.entity_id
_entity_poly.type
_entity_poly.pdbx_seq_one_letter_code
_entity_poly.pdbx_strand_id
1 'polypeptide(L)'
;MRKRFLYLVLVIVSVSCGTKVSKSPESLIKEVELHSAKIDDDKSLKSEVTEGALTDSEGFKDIGKFKSTVFFNKDTKELLKITNVETTDKTITETYYFKNKKLNYFDSHSGNSKPKKMYLYNSKVVSTENLSPEEQKLFMAKAKRFQKAFNETH
;
A
#
# COMPACT_ATOMS: atom_id res chain seq x y z
N MET A 1 60.95 37.72 -23.96
CA MET A 1 60.70 37.36 -22.55
C MET A 1 59.23 37.61 -22.22
N ARG A 2 58.61 36.62 -21.58
CA ARG A 2 57.21 36.62 -21.12
C ARG A 2 56.86 37.86 -20.29
N LYS A 3 55.64 38.37 -20.43
CA LYS A 3 54.70 38.55 -19.30
C LYS A 3 53.28 38.55 -19.85
N ARG A 4 52.57 37.49 -19.50
CA ARG A 4 51.25 37.10 -20.02
C ARG A 4 50.16 37.87 -19.28
N PHE A 5 49.18 38.35 -20.04
CA PHE A 5 47.82 38.63 -19.58
C PHE A 5 47.29 37.44 -18.76
N LEU A 6 46.75 37.70 -17.58
CA LEU A 6 45.89 36.76 -16.86
C LEU A 6 44.83 37.55 -16.09
N TYR A 7 43.83 38.01 -16.84
CA TYR A 7 42.51 38.34 -16.31
C TYR A 7 41.67 37.06 -16.31
N LEU A 8 40.92 36.86 -15.23
CA LEU A 8 39.65 36.09 -15.11
C LEU A 8 39.71 34.62 -15.60
N VAL A 9 39.29 33.62 -14.83
CA VAL A 9 37.89 33.38 -14.48
C VAL A 9 37.85 32.61 -13.17
N LEU A 10 37.19 33.19 -12.17
CA LEU A 10 36.83 32.56 -10.91
C LEU A 10 35.58 31.70 -11.20
N VAL A 11 35.77 30.43 -11.53
CA VAL A 11 34.66 29.49 -11.74
C VAL A 11 34.11 29.10 -10.37
N ILE A 12 33.14 29.88 -9.88
CA ILE A 12 32.23 29.45 -8.81
C ILE A 12 31.33 28.38 -9.43
N VAL A 13 31.70 27.11 -9.28
CA VAL A 13 30.79 26.00 -9.53
C VAL A 13 29.79 26.00 -8.38
N SER A 14 28.74 26.81 -8.50
CA SER A 14 27.53 26.66 -7.71
C SER A 14 26.87 25.34 -8.12
N VAL A 15 27.27 24.28 -7.42
CA VAL A 15 26.57 23.00 -7.44
C VAL A 15 25.17 23.29 -6.93
N SER A 16 24.26 23.54 -7.86
CA SER A 16 22.83 23.59 -7.59
C SER A 16 22.43 22.21 -7.09
N CYS A 17 22.53 22.01 -5.77
CA CYS A 17 21.70 21.06 -5.06
C CYS A 17 20.27 21.53 -5.27
N GLY A 18 19.66 21.12 -6.38
CA GLY A 18 18.26 21.38 -6.68
C GLY A 18 17.47 21.02 -5.44
N THR A 19 16.75 21.99 -4.88
CA THR A 19 15.90 21.79 -3.73
C THR A 19 14.97 20.64 -4.07
N LYS A 20 15.14 19.52 -3.35
CA LYS A 20 14.31 18.33 -3.51
C LYS A 20 12.91 18.74 -3.05
N VAL A 21 12.05 19.13 -3.98
CA VAL A 21 10.67 19.55 -3.69
C VAL A 21 9.99 18.37 -3.00
N SER A 22 9.83 18.45 -1.68
CA SER A 22 9.12 17.43 -0.92
C SER A 22 7.65 17.53 -1.27
N LYS A 23 7.07 16.45 -1.79
CA LYS A 23 5.62 16.36 -2.00
C LYS A 23 4.89 16.61 -0.67
N SER A 24 3.81 17.40 -0.71
CA SER A 24 2.97 17.62 0.47
C SER A 24 2.17 16.35 0.81
N PRO A 25 1.77 16.13 2.07
CA PRO A 25 0.93 14.99 2.46
C PRO A 25 -0.35 14.86 1.63
N GLU A 26 -1.02 15.97 1.32
CA GLU A 26 -2.26 15.99 0.53
C GLU A 26 -2.02 15.52 -0.91
N SER A 27 -0.91 15.96 -1.51
CA SER A 27 -0.54 15.52 -2.86
C SER A 27 -0.24 14.01 -2.91
N LEU A 28 0.34 13.47 -1.83
CA LEU A 28 0.61 12.03 -1.69
C LEU A 28 -0.67 11.23 -1.49
N ILE A 29 -1.58 11.69 -0.63
CA ILE A 29 -2.90 11.07 -0.41
C ILE A 29 -3.65 10.99 -1.73
N LYS A 30 -3.73 12.10 -2.48
CA LYS A 30 -4.41 12.14 -3.78
C LYS A 30 -3.77 11.19 -4.81
N GLU A 31 -2.44 11.07 -4.84
CA GLU A 31 -1.75 10.12 -5.70
C GLU A 31 -2.11 8.66 -5.35
N VAL A 32 -2.18 8.35 -4.04
CA VAL A 32 -2.55 7.04 -3.52
C VAL A 32 -3.99 6.71 -3.89
N GLU A 33 -4.93 7.63 -3.67
CA GLU A 33 -6.35 7.46 -4.01
C GLU A 33 -6.59 7.25 -5.50
N LEU A 34 -5.93 8.06 -6.33
CA LEU A 34 -6.02 7.94 -7.79
C LEU A 34 -5.45 6.62 -8.28
N HIS A 35 -4.40 6.11 -7.64
CA HIS A 35 -3.85 4.79 -7.94
C HIS A 35 -4.82 3.66 -7.55
N SER A 36 -5.42 3.70 -6.36
CA SER A 36 -6.41 2.70 -5.95
C SER A 36 -7.66 2.70 -6.84
N ALA A 37 -8.17 3.89 -7.20
CA ALA A 37 -9.32 4.01 -8.09
C ALA A 37 -9.06 3.38 -9.47
N LYS A 38 -7.87 3.60 -10.04
CA LYS A 38 -7.47 2.95 -11.31
C LYS A 38 -7.47 1.42 -11.21
N ILE A 39 -7.05 0.86 -10.09
CA ILE A 39 -7.07 -0.59 -9.87
C ILE A 39 -8.49 -1.12 -9.72
N ASP A 40 -9.38 -0.35 -9.09
CA ASP A 40 -10.79 -0.74 -8.95
C ASP A 40 -11.55 -0.70 -10.28
N ASP A 41 -11.19 0.23 -11.16
CA ASP A 41 -11.78 0.37 -12.50
C ASP A 41 -11.18 -0.60 -13.54
N ASP A 42 -10.03 -1.21 -13.25
CA ASP A 42 -9.32 -2.09 -14.18
C ASP A 42 -9.94 -3.50 -14.23
N LYS A 43 -10.77 -3.73 -15.25
CA LYS A 43 -11.43 -5.02 -15.53
C LYS A 43 -10.50 -6.06 -16.17
N SER A 44 -9.28 -5.71 -16.53
CA SER A 44 -8.31 -6.63 -17.16
C SER A 44 -7.53 -7.45 -16.14
N LEU A 45 -7.59 -7.08 -14.86
CA LEU A 45 -6.88 -7.78 -13.79
C LEU A 45 -7.38 -9.21 -13.64
N LYS A 46 -6.44 -10.14 -13.44
CA LYS A 46 -6.79 -11.50 -13.04
C LYS A 46 -7.14 -11.49 -11.55
N SER A 47 -8.14 -12.27 -11.17
CA SER A 47 -8.49 -12.50 -9.77
C SER A 47 -8.43 -13.97 -9.38
N GLU A 48 -8.05 -14.21 -8.13
CA GLU A 48 -8.07 -15.52 -7.49
C GLU A 48 -8.72 -15.40 -6.12
N VAL A 49 -9.59 -16.37 -5.79
CA VAL A 49 -10.39 -16.37 -4.57
C VAL A 49 -9.95 -17.54 -3.70
N THR A 50 -9.73 -17.26 -2.41
CA THR A 50 -9.50 -18.26 -1.37
C THR A 50 -10.53 -18.06 -0.27
N GLU A 51 -11.19 -19.14 0.13
CA GLU A 51 -12.22 -19.13 1.18
C GLU A 51 -11.88 -20.18 2.24
N GLY A 52 -12.31 -19.95 3.48
CA GLY A 52 -12.10 -20.89 4.56
C GLY A 52 -12.75 -20.47 5.87
N ALA A 53 -12.55 -21.29 6.90
CA ALA A 53 -12.98 -21.00 8.26
C ALA A 53 -11.96 -20.11 8.99
N LEU A 54 -12.46 -19.26 9.88
CA LEU A 54 -11.68 -18.61 10.93
C LEU A 54 -11.79 -19.48 12.17
N THR A 55 -10.65 -19.82 12.76
CA THR A 55 -10.62 -20.62 13.99
C THR A 55 -10.28 -19.78 15.20
N ASP A 56 -10.62 -20.27 16.39
CA ASP A 56 -10.06 -19.76 17.64
C ASP A 56 -8.52 -19.87 17.65
N SER A 57 -7.90 -19.26 18.66
CA SER A 57 -6.43 -19.24 18.80
C SER A 57 -5.80 -20.62 18.95
N GLU A 58 -6.59 -21.62 19.35
CA GLU A 58 -6.14 -23.01 19.50
C GLU A 58 -6.37 -23.84 18.22
N GLY A 59 -7.15 -23.34 17.26
CA GLY A 59 -7.45 -24.00 16.00
C GLY A 59 -8.57 -25.04 16.09
N PHE A 60 -9.29 -25.11 17.22
CA PHE A 60 -10.24 -26.19 17.49
C PHE A 60 -11.69 -25.84 17.16
N LYS A 61 -12.06 -24.55 17.27
CA LYS A 61 -13.43 -24.11 17.02
C LYS A 61 -13.49 -23.17 15.83
N ASP A 62 -14.44 -23.42 14.95
CA ASP A 62 -14.85 -22.47 13.94
C ASP A 62 -15.57 -21.29 14.63
N ILE A 63 -15.04 -20.09 14.42
CA ILE A 63 -15.57 -18.83 14.96
C ILE A 63 -16.06 -17.89 13.85
N GLY A 64 -16.00 -18.31 12.59
CA GLY A 64 -16.37 -17.50 11.45
C GLY A 64 -15.77 -17.99 10.14
N LYS A 65 -15.86 -17.16 9.11
CA LYS A 65 -15.34 -17.48 7.78
C LYS A 65 -14.59 -16.30 7.20
N PHE A 66 -13.70 -16.59 6.26
CA PHE A 66 -13.07 -15.57 5.46
C PHE A 66 -13.18 -15.86 3.96
N LYS A 67 -13.11 -14.79 3.18
CA LYS A 67 -12.96 -14.79 1.73
C LYS A 67 -11.90 -13.77 1.36
N SER A 68 -10.78 -14.24 0.83
CA SER A 68 -9.73 -13.39 0.28
C SER A 68 -9.78 -13.43 -1.24
N THR A 69 -9.83 -12.26 -1.87
CA THR A 69 -9.75 -12.10 -3.33
C THR A 69 -8.48 -11.33 -3.67
N VAL A 70 -7.58 -11.95 -4.42
CA VAL A 70 -6.32 -11.36 -4.87
C VAL A 70 -6.50 -10.88 -6.31
N PHE A 71 -6.06 -9.67 -6.61
CA PHE A 71 -6.08 -9.07 -7.95
C PHE A 71 -4.65 -8.72 -8.38
N PHE A 72 -4.27 -9.19 -9.57
CA PHE A 72 -2.91 -9.04 -10.07
C PHE A 72 -2.87 -8.92 -11.60
N ASN A 73 -1.78 -8.36 -12.10
CA ASN A 73 -1.54 -8.31 -13.54
C ASN A 73 -1.20 -9.72 -14.06
N LYS A 74 -1.95 -10.18 -15.06
CA LYS A 74 -1.82 -11.55 -15.60
C LYS A 74 -0.42 -11.84 -16.18
N ASP A 75 0.18 -10.85 -16.83
CA ASP A 75 1.41 -10.98 -17.62
C ASP A 75 2.63 -10.81 -16.74
N THR A 76 2.64 -9.80 -15.87
CA THR A 76 3.78 -9.48 -15.00
C THR A 76 3.73 -10.18 -13.65
N LYS A 77 2.61 -10.82 -13.30
CA LYS A 77 2.31 -11.34 -11.96
C LYS A 77 2.44 -10.29 -10.86
N GLU A 78 2.28 -9.01 -11.20
CA GLU A 78 2.34 -7.95 -10.20
C GLU A 78 1.07 -7.95 -9.35
N LEU A 79 1.23 -8.11 -8.04
CA LEU A 79 0.18 -7.92 -7.05
C LEU A 79 -0.26 -6.46 -6.99
N LEU A 80 -1.57 -6.21 -7.13
CA LEU A 80 -2.14 -4.87 -7.16
C LEU A 80 -3.16 -4.62 -6.05
N LYS A 81 -4.02 -5.60 -5.75
CA LYS A 81 -5.04 -5.47 -4.72
C LYS A 81 -5.34 -6.80 -4.05
N ILE A 82 -5.65 -6.74 -2.75
CA ILE A 82 -6.22 -7.86 -2.00
C ILE A 82 -7.43 -7.35 -1.25
N THR A 83 -8.57 -8.01 -1.40
CA THR A 83 -9.77 -7.78 -0.62
C THR A 83 -10.00 -8.98 0.29
N ASN A 84 -9.93 -8.78 1.60
CA ASN A 84 -10.18 -9.79 2.61
C ASN A 84 -11.50 -9.46 3.32
N VAL A 85 -12.44 -10.40 3.28
CA VAL A 85 -13.73 -10.29 3.97
C VAL A 85 -13.75 -11.34 5.06
N GLU A 86 -13.86 -10.92 6.30
CA GLU A 86 -13.99 -11.78 7.48
C GLU A 86 -15.41 -11.63 8.04
N THR A 87 -16.07 -12.75 8.32
CA THR A 87 -17.42 -12.79 8.90
C THR A 87 -17.42 -13.62 10.17
N THR A 88 -17.61 -12.96 11.30
CA THR A 88 -17.85 -13.54 12.63
C THR A 88 -19.28 -13.15 13.06
N ASP A 89 -19.46 -12.60 14.26
CA ASP A 89 -20.62 -11.80 14.67
C ASP A 89 -20.80 -10.52 13.83
N LYS A 90 -19.73 -10.06 13.16
CA LYS A 90 -19.72 -8.90 12.27
C LYS A 90 -19.01 -9.23 10.97
N THR A 91 -19.28 -8.46 9.93
CA THR A 91 -18.52 -8.53 8.67
C THR A 91 -17.53 -7.38 8.61
N ILE A 92 -16.26 -7.71 8.43
CA ILE A 92 -15.16 -6.78 8.23
C ILE A 92 -14.64 -6.98 6.81
N THR A 93 -14.58 -5.91 6.03
CA THR A 93 -13.98 -5.90 4.69
C THR A 93 -12.73 -5.04 4.74
N GLU A 94 -11.59 -5.65 4.48
CA GLU A 94 -10.28 -5.02 4.41
C GLU A 94 -9.79 -5.04 2.95
N THR A 95 -9.38 -3.90 2.43
CA THR A 95 -8.78 -3.78 1.09
C THR A 95 -7.36 -3.24 1.20
N TYR A 96 -6.42 -3.94 0.59
CA TYR A 96 -5.00 -3.63 0.56
C TYR A 96 -4.58 -3.37 -0.88
N TYR A 97 -4.05 -2.19 -1.17
CA TYR A 97 -3.56 -1.83 -2.50
C TYR A 97 -2.03 -1.74 -2.50
N PHE A 98 -1.43 -2.31 -3.54
CA PHE A 98 0.01 -2.43 -3.69
C PHE A 98 0.48 -1.65 -4.90
N LYS A 99 1.62 -0.96 -4.75
CA LYS A 99 2.33 -0.26 -5.82
C LYS A 99 3.80 -0.59 -5.70
N ASN A 100 4.45 -1.04 -6.78
CA ASN A 100 5.87 -1.41 -6.77
C ASN A 100 6.19 -2.44 -5.66
N LYS A 101 5.36 -3.48 -5.54
CA LYS A 101 5.49 -4.52 -4.51
C LYS A 101 5.46 -4.00 -3.06
N LYS A 102 4.86 -2.84 -2.80
CA LYS A 102 4.72 -2.25 -1.46
C LYS A 102 3.28 -1.85 -1.20
N LEU A 103 2.81 -2.05 0.03
CA LEU A 103 1.52 -1.51 0.46
C LEU A 103 1.53 0.01 0.31
N ASN A 104 0.51 0.53 -0.38
CA ASN A 104 0.36 1.95 -0.71
C ASN A 104 -0.93 2.52 -0.11
N TYR A 105 -1.99 1.70 -0.01
CA TYR A 105 -3.26 2.10 0.60
C TYR A 105 -3.88 0.92 1.35
N PHE A 106 -4.51 1.22 2.47
CA PHE A 106 -5.36 0.30 3.21
C PHE A 106 -6.67 1.00 3.54
N ASP A 107 -7.76 0.27 3.36
CA ASP A 107 -9.11 0.68 3.73
C ASP A 107 -9.81 -0.49 4.42
N SER A 108 -10.56 -0.22 5.49
CA SER A 108 -11.33 -1.23 6.20
C SER A 108 -12.69 -0.69 6.64
N HIS A 109 -13.72 -1.48 6.38
CA HIS A 109 -15.11 -1.20 6.71
C HIS A 109 -15.68 -2.32 7.59
N SER A 110 -16.45 -1.96 8.62
CA SER A 110 -17.08 -2.92 9.52
C SER A 110 -18.45 -2.41 9.98
N GLY A 111 -19.51 -2.85 9.30
CA GLY A 111 -20.88 -2.42 9.57
C GLY A 111 -21.02 -0.89 9.62
N ASN A 112 -21.59 -0.37 10.71
CA ASN A 112 -21.82 1.08 10.91
C ASN A 112 -20.62 1.83 11.49
N SER A 113 -19.44 1.21 11.58
CA SER A 113 -18.24 1.87 12.12
C SER A 113 -17.64 2.81 11.08
N LYS A 114 -16.96 3.87 11.55
CA LYS A 114 -16.23 4.77 10.65
C LYS A 114 -15.17 3.96 9.87
N PRO A 115 -14.99 4.21 8.56
CA PRO A 115 -13.93 3.58 7.78
C PRO A 115 -12.56 3.84 8.39
N LYS A 116 -11.72 2.82 8.37
CA LYS A 116 -10.33 2.89 8.83
C LYS A 116 -9.42 2.96 7.61
N LYS A 117 -8.60 4.00 7.51
CA LYS A 117 -7.75 4.20 6.33
C LYS A 117 -6.31 4.46 6.72
N MET A 118 -5.40 3.94 5.91
CA MET A 118 -3.96 4.21 6.05
C MET A 118 -3.37 4.45 4.66
N TYR A 119 -2.79 5.62 4.49
CA TYR A 119 -2.13 6.04 3.26
C TYR A 119 -0.62 5.92 3.45
N LEU A 120 0.04 5.18 2.56
CA LEU A 120 1.48 4.98 2.61
C LEU A 120 2.12 5.46 1.33
N TYR A 121 3.31 6.02 1.44
CA TYR A 121 4.17 6.33 0.30
C TYR A 121 5.54 5.72 0.53
N ASN A 122 5.98 4.84 -0.38
CA ASN A 122 7.24 4.10 -0.25
C ASN A 122 7.38 3.40 1.11
N SER A 123 6.31 2.74 1.58
CA SER A 123 6.24 2.03 2.88
C SER A 123 6.28 2.91 4.14
N LYS A 124 6.22 4.24 4.00
CA LYS A 124 6.07 5.16 5.14
C LYS A 124 4.61 5.61 5.22
N VAL A 125 4.05 5.59 6.43
CA VAL A 125 2.71 6.12 6.69
C VAL A 125 2.76 7.64 6.49
N VAL A 126 1.87 8.14 5.64
CA VAL A 126 1.70 9.58 5.34
C VAL A 126 0.51 10.13 6.13
N SER A 127 -0.57 9.36 6.23
CA SER A 127 -1.77 9.74 6.95
C SER A 127 -2.56 8.49 7.36
N THR A 128 -3.40 8.65 8.39
CA THR A 128 -4.32 7.62 8.86
C THR A 128 -5.64 8.22 9.31
N GLU A 129 -6.73 7.50 9.11
CA GLU A 129 -8.06 7.84 9.59
C GLU A 129 -8.59 6.70 10.48
N ASN A 130 -9.03 7.04 11.69
CA ASN A 130 -9.65 6.10 12.64
C ASN A 130 -8.80 4.84 12.96
N LEU A 131 -7.46 4.98 13.00
CA LEU A 131 -6.52 3.89 13.29
C LEU A 131 -5.56 4.23 14.43
N SER A 132 -5.46 3.34 15.42
CA SER A 132 -4.39 3.40 16.42
C SER A 132 -3.04 2.93 15.86
N PRO A 133 -1.91 3.27 16.50
CA PRO A 133 -0.59 2.75 16.10
C PRO A 133 -0.49 1.22 16.14
N GLU A 134 -1.17 0.55 17.07
CA GLU A 134 -1.24 -0.91 17.18
C GLU A 134 -1.98 -1.51 15.99
N GLU A 135 -3.10 -0.90 15.61
CA GLU A 135 -3.88 -1.30 14.44
C GLU A 135 -3.10 -1.11 13.15
N GLN A 136 -2.36 0.01 13.01
CA GLN A 136 -1.46 0.22 11.87
C GLN A 136 -0.45 -0.92 11.74
N LYS A 137 0.22 -1.30 12.85
CA LYS A 137 1.17 -2.43 12.87
C LYS A 137 0.49 -3.74 12.48
N LEU A 138 -0.70 -4.00 13.01
CA LEU A 138 -1.48 -5.20 12.71
C LEU A 138 -1.80 -5.29 11.20
N PHE A 139 -2.37 -4.23 10.62
CA PHE A 139 -2.77 -4.22 9.21
C PHE A 139 -1.59 -4.25 8.25
N MET A 140 -0.48 -3.58 8.60
CA MET A 140 0.78 -3.71 7.85
C MET A 140 1.32 -5.14 7.91
N ALA A 141 1.21 -5.84 9.05
CA ALA A 141 1.61 -7.22 9.18
C ALA A 141 0.70 -8.17 8.38
N LYS A 142 -0.62 -7.96 8.40
CA LYS A 142 -1.58 -8.71 7.54
C LYS A 142 -1.22 -8.54 6.06
N ALA A 143 -1.02 -7.30 5.60
CA ALA A 143 -0.62 -7.02 4.21
C ALA A 143 0.65 -7.77 3.80
N LYS A 144 1.67 -7.81 4.67
CA LYS A 144 2.90 -8.56 4.42
C LYS A 144 2.66 -10.08 4.33
N ARG A 145 1.80 -10.64 5.19
CA ARG A 145 1.45 -12.07 5.12
C ARG A 145 0.73 -12.41 3.82
N PHE A 146 -0.24 -11.60 3.42
CA PHE A 146 -0.94 -11.79 2.16
C PHE A 146 -0.01 -11.68 0.95
N GLN A 147 0.86 -10.66 0.94
CA GLN A 147 1.86 -10.51 -0.11
C GLN A 147 2.83 -11.69 -0.16
N LYS A 148 3.26 -12.20 1.00
CA LYS A 148 4.12 -13.38 1.07
C LYS A 148 3.42 -14.61 0.46
N ALA A 149 2.18 -14.89 0.84
CA ALA A 149 1.42 -16.01 0.30
C ALA A 149 1.21 -15.92 -1.22
N PHE A 150 0.97 -14.70 -1.74
CA PHE A 150 0.91 -14.48 -3.19
C PHE A 150 2.23 -14.83 -3.89
N ASN A 151 3.36 -14.34 -3.37
CA ASN A 151 4.68 -14.60 -3.95
C ASN A 151 5.13 -16.08 -3.86
N GLU A 152 4.54 -16.87 -2.98
CA GLU A 152 4.82 -18.32 -2.87
C GLU A 152 4.11 -19.13 -3.96
N THR A 153 3.07 -18.56 -4.59
CA THR A 153 2.19 -19.25 -5.54
C THR A 153 2.28 -18.71 -6.97
N HIS A 154 3.00 -17.61 -7.19
CA HIS A 154 3.11 -16.87 -8.45
C HIS A 154 4.56 -16.48 -8.74
#